data_AF-A0A6F9WXE1-F1
#
_entry.id   AF-A0A6F9WXE1-F1
#
_cell.length_a   1.000
_cell.length_b   1.000
_cell.length_c   1.000
_cell.angle_alpha   90.00
_cell.angle_beta   90.00
_cell.angle_gamma   90.00
#
_symmetry.space_group_name_H-M   'P 1'
#
loop_
_entity.id
_entity.type
_entity.pdbx_description
1 polymer ?
#
loop_
_entity_poly.entity_id
_entity_poly.type
_entity_poly.pdbx_seq_one_letter_code
_entity_poly.pdbx_strand_id
1 'polypeptide(L)'
;MQHMVSVARQTKFDDLQSRVEINPLIYQHWVDALGEFASSVRIREGLQQVVTIDEESWDLNDAGDLVITASISQEVIQMIVPRGLWEWL
;
A
#
# COMPACT_ATOMS: atom_id res chain seq x y z
N MET A 1 -6.14 10.12 -18.13
CA MET A 1 -4.78 10.36 -17.60
C MET A 1 -4.50 9.25 -16.61
N GLN A 2 -3.61 8.32 -16.94
CA GLN A 2 -3.23 7.21 -16.05
C GLN A 2 -2.17 7.75 -15.10
N HIS A 3 -2.51 7.93 -13.83
CA HIS A 3 -1.53 8.28 -12.80
C HIS A 3 -0.65 7.05 -12.55
N MET A 4 0.58 7.06 -13.05
CA MET A 4 1.58 6.07 -12.69
C MET A 4 2.08 6.38 -11.28
N VAL A 5 1.60 5.62 -10.29
CA VAL A 5 2.19 5.54 -8.96
C VAL A 5 3.29 4.47 -9.05
N SER A 6 4.54 4.89 -8.97
CA SER A 6 5.69 3.97 -8.90
C SER A 6 5.96 3.69 -7.42
N VAL A 7 5.54 2.53 -6.94
CA VAL A 7 5.82 2.06 -5.59
C VAL A 7 7.21 1.42 -5.54
N ALA A 8 8.07 1.87 -4.64
CA ALA A 8 9.32 1.18 -4.35
C ALA A 8 9.02 -0.12 -3.58
N ARG A 9 9.26 -1.28 -4.19
CA ARG A 9 9.11 -2.59 -3.54
C ARG A 9 10.24 -2.81 -2.52
N GLN A 10 9.88 -3.08 -1.27
CA GLN A 10 10.84 -3.36 -0.19
C GLN A 10 11.12 -4.86 -0.05
N THR A 11 12.32 -5.21 0.45
CA THR A 11 12.80 -6.59 0.68
C THR A 11 11.84 -7.44 1.51
N LYS A 12 11.11 -6.84 2.46
CA LYS A 12 10.10 -7.55 3.27
C LYS A 12 8.96 -8.12 2.44
N PHE A 13 8.56 -7.42 1.38
CA PHE A 13 7.53 -7.90 0.46
C PHE A 13 8.01 -9.12 -0.33
N ASP A 14 9.25 -9.11 -0.80
CA ASP A 14 9.83 -10.23 -1.55
C ASP A 14 9.85 -11.52 -0.69
N ASP A 15 10.15 -11.39 0.61
CA ASP A 15 10.09 -12.50 1.56
C ASP A 15 8.65 -12.98 1.82
N LEU A 16 7.69 -12.06 1.89
CA LEU A 16 6.27 -12.34 2.09
C LEU A 16 5.57 -12.91 0.85
N GLN A 17 6.04 -12.60 -0.36
CA GLN A 17 5.44 -13.08 -1.61
C GLN A 17 5.41 -14.61 -1.68
N SER A 18 6.38 -15.29 -1.05
CA SER A 18 6.40 -16.76 -0.95
C SER A 18 5.32 -17.35 -0.02
N ARG A 19 4.69 -16.51 0.80
CA ARG A 19 3.75 -16.90 1.88
C ARG A 19 2.36 -16.32 1.70
N VAL A 20 2.20 -15.30 0.85
CA VAL A 20 0.98 -14.51 0.65
C VAL A 20 0.70 -14.44 -0.84
N GLU A 21 -0.38 -15.09 -1.29
CA GLU A 21 -0.91 -14.87 -2.63
C GLU A 21 -1.84 -13.66 -2.60
N ILE A 22 -1.33 -12.49 -2.97
CA ILE A 22 -2.13 -11.26 -2.91
C ILE A 22 -3.22 -11.33 -3.97
N ASN A 23 -4.47 -11.44 -3.51
CA ASN A 23 -5.64 -11.31 -4.37
C ASN A 23 -5.54 -10.01 -5.18
N PRO A 24 -5.62 -10.06 -6.52
CA PRO A 24 -5.57 -8.87 -7.37
C PRO A 24 -6.58 -7.78 -6.97
N LEU A 25 -7.73 -8.17 -6.41
CA LEU A 25 -8.73 -7.22 -5.90
C LEU A 25 -8.22 -6.45 -4.67
N ILE A 26 -7.53 -7.12 -3.75
CA ILE A 26 -6.93 -6.45 -2.58
C ILE A 26 -5.87 -5.47 -3.05
N TYR A 27 -5.03 -5.88 -4.00
CA TYR A 27 -4.00 -4.99 -4.56
C TYR A 27 -4.62 -3.78 -5.27
N GLN A 28 -5.71 -3.97 -6.02
CA GLN A 28 -6.41 -2.84 -6.66
C GLN A 28 -6.97 -1.86 -5.61
N HIS A 29 -7.64 -2.36 -4.57
CA HIS A 29 -8.14 -1.52 -3.49
C HIS A 29 -7.03 -0.76 -2.77
N TRP A 30 -5.86 -1.38 -2.58
CA TRP A 30 -4.69 -0.70 -2.05
C TRP A 30 -4.24 0.47 -2.92
N VAL A 31 -4.09 0.23 -4.22
CA VAL A 31 -3.67 1.25 -5.19
C VAL A 31 -4.66 2.40 -5.26
N ASP A 32 -5.97 2.12 -5.22
CA ASP A 32 -7.01 3.15 -5.24
C ASP A 32 -6.94 4.01 -3.96
N ALA A 33 -6.81 3.38 -2.78
CA ALA A 33 -6.68 4.07 -1.50
C ALA A 33 -5.40 4.94 -1.44
N LEU A 34 -4.28 4.44 -1.97
CA LEU A 34 -3.05 5.22 -2.11
C LEU A 34 -3.24 6.44 -3.01
N GLY A 35 -3.93 6.29 -4.13
CA GLY A 35 -4.21 7.40 -5.05
C GLY A 35 -5.05 8.50 -4.41
N GLU A 36 -6.08 8.12 -3.66
CA GLU A 36 -6.91 9.07 -2.90
C GLU A 36 -6.12 9.75 -1.78
N PHE A 37 -5.34 8.98 -1.03
CA PHE A 37 -4.50 9.49 0.06
C PHE A 37 -3.44 10.47 -0.45
N ALA A 38 -2.68 10.10 -1.49
CA ALA A 38 -1.70 10.97 -2.13
C ALA A 38 -2.33 12.26 -2.68
N SER A 39 -3.53 12.18 -3.25
CA SER A 39 -4.28 13.35 -3.71
C SER A 39 -4.68 14.27 -2.55
N SER A 40 -5.09 13.68 -1.42
CA SER A 40 -5.45 14.39 -0.20
C SER A 40 -4.25 15.14 0.40
N VAL A 41 -3.10 14.47 0.52
CA VAL A 41 -1.83 15.06 0.97
C VAL A 41 -1.41 16.21 0.05
N ARG A 42 -1.44 15.98 -1.27
CA ARG A 42 -1.08 16.99 -2.27
C ARG A 42 -1.87 18.30 -2.08
N ILE A 43 -3.19 18.19 -1.86
CA ILE A 43 -4.06 19.35 -1.68
C ILE A 43 -3.73 20.09 -0.38
N ARG A 44 -3.50 19.36 0.73
CA ARG A 44 -3.13 19.96 2.03
C ARG A 44 -1.80 20.72 1.97
N GLU A 45 -0.82 20.14 1.30
CA GLU A 45 0.54 20.70 1.22
C GLU A 45 0.69 21.75 0.12
N GLY A 46 -0.34 21.98 -0.70
CA GLY A 46 -0.28 22.93 -1.81
C GLY A 46 0.69 22.50 -2.92
N LEU A 47 0.99 21.20 -3.02
CA LEU A 47 1.92 20.66 -4.01
C LEU A 47 1.27 20.63 -5.40
N GLN A 48 1.98 21.12 -6.41
CA GLN A 48 1.53 21.04 -7.81
C GLN A 48 1.97 19.75 -8.52
N GLN A 49 2.91 19.02 -7.92
CA GLN A 49 3.54 17.85 -8.51
C GLN A 49 2.87 16.54 -8.07
N VAL A 50 3.21 15.45 -8.78
CA VAL A 50 2.86 14.09 -8.39
C VAL A 50 3.53 13.78 -7.05
N VAL A 51 2.73 13.30 -6.11
CA VAL A 51 3.20 12.89 -4.80
C VAL A 51 3.70 11.45 -4.90
N THR A 52 4.92 11.22 -4.43
CA THR A 52 5.60 9.93 -4.45
C THR A 52 5.38 9.21 -3.13
N ILE A 53 5.34 7.87 -3.18
CA ILE A 53 5.38 7.06 -1.97
C ILE A 53 6.83 6.97 -1.53
N ASP A 54 7.10 7.41 -0.31
CA ASP A 54 8.45 7.45 0.26
C ASP A 54 8.89 6.04 0.68
N GLU A 55 8.00 5.31 1.36
CA GLU A 55 8.21 3.93 1.80
C GLU A 55 6.90 3.14 1.71
N GLU A 56 6.99 1.85 1.37
CA GLU A 56 5.88 0.90 1.45
C GLU A 56 6.36 -0.43 2.01
N SER A 57 5.72 -0.89 3.09
CA SER A 57 5.99 -2.18 3.73
C SER A 57 4.74 -3.06 3.78
N TRP A 58 4.96 -4.36 3.66
CA TRP A 58 3.94 -5.38 3.80
C TRP A 58 4.43 -6.32 4.88
N ASP A 59 3.62 -6.58 5.89
CA ASP A 59 3.97 -7.38 7.07
C ASP A 59 2.75 -8.21 7.51
N LEU A 60 2.95 -9.25 8.32
CA LEU A 60 1.87 -9.95 9.01
C LEU A 60 1.83 -9.51 10.47
N ASN A 61 0.65 -9.21 11.00
CA ASN A 61 0.49 -9.00 12.44
C ASN A 61 0.39 -10.35 13.20
N ASP A 62 0.31 -10.29 14.54
CA ASP A 62 0.21 -11.48 15.40
C ASP A 62 -1.08 -12.30 15.16
N ALA A 63 -2.12 -11.69 14.59
CA ALA A 63 -3.36 -12.36 14.20
C ALA A 63 -3.25 -13.06 12.83
N GLY A 64 -2.16 -12.85 12.10
CA GLY A 64 -1.97 -13.34 10.73
C GLY A 64 -2.70 -12.52 9.68
N ASP A 65 -3.08 -11.27 9.98
CA ASP A 65 -3.61 -10.35 8.97
C ASP A 65 -2.46 -9.70 8.21
N LEU A 66 -2.68 -9.44 6.92
CA LEU A 66 -1.75 -8.73 6.08
C LEU A 66 -1.90 -7.23 6.34
N VAL A 67 -0.81 -6.61 6.76
CA VAL A 67 -0.71 -5.20 7.07
C VAL A 67 0.16 -4.54 6.02
N ILE A 68 -0.44 -3.62 5.27
CA ILE A 68 0.22 -2.87 4.21
C ILE A 68 0.31 -1.43 4.68
N THR A 69 1.51 -0.89 4.77
CA THR A 69 1.78 0.45 5.28
C THR A 69 2.55 1.24 4.24
N ALA A 70 2.14 2.47 3.96
CA ALA A 70 2.88 3.39 3.11
C ALA A 70 2.99 4.76 3.74
N SER A 71 4.11 5.43 3.47
CA SER A 71 4.35 6.82 3.88
C SER A 71 4.43 7.77 2.68
N ILE A 72 3.87 8.96 2.86
CA ILE A 72 3.82 10.03 1.87
C ILE A 72 3.99 11.37 2.59
N SER A 73 5.04 12.15 2.28
CA SER A 73 5.27 13.49 2.84
C SER A 73 5.07 13.56 4.36
N GLN A 74 5.62 12.60 5.11
CA GLN A 74 5.47 12.45 6.58
C GLN A 74 4.11 11.92 7.08
N GLU A 75 3.12 11.75 6.21
CA GLU A 75 1.86 11.10 6.56
C GLU A 75 1.93 9.58 6.28
N VAL A 76 1.15 8.79 7.02
CA VAL A 76 1.13 7.33 6.89
C VAL A 76 -0.29 6.84 6.64
N ILE A 77 -0.44 5.94 5.69
CA ILE A 77 -1.66 5.17 5.45
C ILE A 77 -1.38 3.68 5.68
N GLN A 78 -2.35 3.00 6.28
CA GLN A 78 -2.28 1.58 6.55
C GLN A 78 -3.58 0.89 6.13
N MET A 79 -3.45 -0.25 5.45
CA MET A 79 -4.54 -1.17 5.17
C MET A 79 -4.29 -2.49 5.88
N ILE A 80 -5.30 -2.94 6.62
CA ILE A 80 -5.29 -4.26 7.29
C ILE A 80 -6.24 -5.17 6.52
N VAL A 81 -5.70 -6.27 6.02
CA VAL A 81 -6.42 -7.26 5.24
C VAL A 81 -6.52 -8.54 6.08
N PRO A 82 -7.73 -8.88 6.56
CA PRO A 82 -7.96 -10.11 7.31
C PRO A 82 -7.43 -11.34 6.61
N ARG A 83 -6.88 -12.29 7.38
CA ARG A 83 -6.32 -13.55 6.86
C ARG A 83 -7.14 -14.23 5.77
N GLY A 84 -8.45 -14.38 6.00
CA GLY A 84 -9.35 -15.06 5.05
C GLY A 84 -9.58 -14.35 3.72
N LEU A 85 -9.05 -13.14 3.51
CA LEU A 85 -9.16 -12.41 2.25
C LEU A 85 -7.88 -12.49 1.40
N TRP A 86 -6.70 -12.64 2.02
CA TRP A 86 -5.43 -12.77 1.32
C TRP A 86 -4.89 -14.21 1.25
N GLU A 87 -5.25 -15.08 2.18
CA GLU A 87 -4.92 -16.51 2.12
C GLU A 87 -5.91 -17.19 1.18
N TRP A 88 -5.63 -17.18 -0.12
CA TRP A 88 -6.33 -18.05 -1.06
C TRP A 88 -5.81 -19.49 -0.89
N LEU A 89 -6.76 -20.44 -0.75
CA LEU A 89 -6.53 -21.88 -0.64
C LEU A 89 -5.91 -22.48 -1.90
#